data_AF-A0A0B6YTV7-F1
#
_entry.id   AF-A0A0B6YTV7-F1
#
_cell.length_a   1.000
_cell.length_b   1.000
_cell.length_c   1.000
_cell.angle_alpha   90.00
_cell.angle_beta   90.00
_cell.angle_gamma   90.00
#
_symmetry.space_group_name_H-M   'P 1'
#
loop_
_entity.id
_entity.type
_entity.pdbx_description
1 polymer ?
#
loop_
_entity_poly.entity_id
_entity_poly.type
_entity_poly.pdbx_seq_one_letter_code
_entity_poly.pdbx_strand_id
1 'polypeptide(L)'
;HKVVKCDEYSVSDKVGLQLAGLQAQVIWGQFETGKEFRYSEADQYLCKRILASSGKNWSQEVAKAHMHYGCDKSELEAKVWYLTCVKQFSLYGCTLFPIMHKGMWSHTSESLLAINMDGVKFVRAKDKSVIHDFKYSDIESILIDPNDNYLTLELFSTAQSGLAQKTFVFETNMKE
;
A
#
# COMPACT_ATOMS: atom_id res chain seq x y z
N HIS A 1 -2.71 -2.45 12.84
CA HIS A 1 -3.54 -1.49 12.07
C HIS A 1 -2.75 -0.21 11.79
N LYS A 2 -1.84 -0.20 10.80
CA LYS A 2 -1.04 1.00 10.44
C LYS A 2 -0.94 1.24 8.92
N VAL A 3 -1.79 0.57 8.15
CA VAL A 3 -1.83 0.56 6.69
C VAL A 3 -1.89 1.98 6.11
N VAL A 4 -2.81 2.81 6.62
CA VAL A 4 -2.92 4.21 6.17
C VAL A 4 -1.69 5.01 6.55
N LYS A 5 -1.15 4.82 7.75
CA LYS A 5 0.02 5.55 8.25
C LYS A 5 1.28 5.28 7.42
N CYS A 6 1.48 4.04 6.96
CA CYS A 6 2.65 3.66 6.17
C CYS A 6 2.60 4.13 4.71
N ASP A 7 1.46 4.64 4.22
CA ASP A 7 1.25 5.06 2.81
C ASP A 7 1.61 3.95 1.80
N GLU A 8 1.35 2.69 2.18
CA GLU A 8 1.70 1.49 1.40
C GLU A 8 0.76 1.27 0.20
N TYR A 9 -0.36 1.98 0.15
CA TYR A 9 -1.40 1.83 -0.86
C TYR A 9 -1.68 3.17 -1.54
N SER A 10 -2.15 3.11 -2.78
CA SER A 10 -2.67 4.29 -3.48
C SER A 10 -4.04 4.68 -2.90
N VAL A 11 -4.02 5.32 -1.72
CA VAL A 11 -5.24 5.71 -0.98
C VAL A 11 -5.57 7.17 -1.27
N SER A 12 -6.81 7.43 -1.71
CA SER A 12 -7.33 8.80 -1.78
C SER A 12 -7.58 9.37 -0.39
N ASP A 13 -7.51 10.69 -0.22
CA ASP A 13 -7.75 11.37 1.07
C ASP A 13 -9.07 10.96 1.72
N LYS A 14 -10.13 10.77 0.92
CA LYS A 14 -11.45 10.34 1.39
C LYS A 14 -11.39 8.96 2.03
N VAL A 15 -10.74 8.00 1.38
CA VAL A 15 -10.61 6.63 1.91
C VAL A 15 -9.65 6.60 3.11
N GLY A 16 -8.60 7.43 3.09
CA GLY A 16 -7.71 7.61 4.24
C GLY A 16 -8.46 8.07 5.49
N LEU A 17 -9.36 9.07 5.35
CA LEU A 17 -10.23 9.53 6.42
C LEU A 17 -11.22 8.45 6.88
N GLN A 18 -11.83 7.71 5.95
CA GLN A 18 -12.72 6.60 6.30
C GLN A 18 -12.02 5.55 7.18
N LEU A 19 -10.82 5.14 6.78
CA LEU A 19 -10.00 4.19 7.53
C LEU A 19 -9.55 4.78 8.87
N ALA A 20 -9.22 6.07 8.93
CA ALA A 20 -8.90 6.77 10.18
C ALA A 20 -10.08 6.76 11.17
N GLY A 21 -11.31 7.00 10.69
CA GLY A 21 -12.51 6.96 11.51
C GLY A 21 -12.80 5.57 12.09
N LEU A 22 -12.65 4.53 11.27
CA LEU A 22 -12.76 3.13 11.73
C LEU A 22 -11.66 2.77 12.73
N GLN A 23 -10.42 3.23 12.50
CA GLN A 23 -9.32 3.02 13.44
C GLN A 23 -9.57 3.74 14.77
N ALA A 24 -10.13 4.95 14.73
CA ALA A 24 -10.51 5.70 15.93
C ALA A 24 -11.56 4.95 16.77
N GLN A 25 -12.54 4.30 16.12
CA GLN A 25 -13.52 3.46 16.82
C GLN A 25 -12.86 2.28 17.53
N VAL A 26 -11.84 1.67 16.92
CA VAL A 26 -11.09 0.57 17.54
C VAL A 26 -10.27 1.04 18.75
N ILE A 27 -9.73 2.25 18.70
CA ILE A 27 -8.87 2.78 19.77
C ILE A 27 -9.69 3.35 20.93
N TRP A 28 -10.76 4.12 20.62
CA TRP A 28 -11.47 4.92 21.61
C TRP A 28 -12.87 4.41 21.93
N GLY A 29 -13.39 3.41 21.21
CA GLY A 29 -14.80 3.04 21.28
C GLY A 29 -15.68 4.11 20.68
N GLN A 30 -16.89 4.30 21.23
CA GLN A 30 -17.87 5.23 20.67
C GLN A 30 -17.36 6.68 20.65
N PHE A 31 -17.77 7.41 19.61
CA PHE A 31 -17.54 8.84 19.52
C PHE A 31 -18.27 9.57 20.66
N GLU A 32 -17.58 10.53 21.27
CA GLU A 32 -18.10 11.36 22.36
C GLU A 32 -17.85 12.84 22.07
N THR A 33 -18.92 13.64 22.07
CA THR A 33 -18.82 15.10 21.94
C THR A 33 -18.07 15.70 23.13
N GLY A 34 -17.18 16.66 22.87
CA GLY A 34 -16.34 17.29 23.91
C GLY A 34 -15.04 16.53 24.20
N LYS A 35 -14.79 15.38 23.55
CA LYS A 35 -13.54 14.62 23.64
C LYS A 35 -12.69 14.69 22.37
N GLU A 36 -12.79 15.81 21.64
CA GLU A 36 -12.05 16.03 20.38
C GLU A 36 -10.52 16.10 20.60
N PHE A 37 -10.07 16.34 21.83
CA PHE A 37 -8.66 16.28 22.20
C PHE A 37 -8.02 14.90 21.92
N ARG A 38 -8.81 13.82 21.84
CA ARG A 38 -8.35 12.46 21.47
C ARG A 38 -7.72 12.38 20.07
N TYR A 39 -8.00 13.36 19.21
CA TYR A 39 -7.54 13.38 17.81
C TYR A 39 -6.47 14.45 17.56
N SER A 40 -5.89 15.05 18.61
CA SER A 40 -4.84 16.07 18.50
C SER A 40 -3.65 15.58 17.67
N GLU A 41 -3.29 14.31 17.79
CA GLU A 41 -2.21 13.66 17.05
C GLU A 41 -2.74 12.94 15.80
N ALA A 42 -3.11 13.73 14.78
CA ALA A 42 -3.70 13.20 13.54
C ALA A 42 -2.76 12.25 12.75
N ASP A 43 -1.44 12.34 12.96
CA ASP A 43 -0.42 11.47 12.36
C ASP A 43 -0.38 10.05 12.95
N GLN A 44 -1.18 9.78 13.97
CA GLN A 44 -1.48 8.41 14.40
C GLN A 44 -2.43 7.68 13.45
N TYR A 45 -3.24 8.43 12.68
CA TYR A 45 -4.30 7.88 11.83
C TYR A 45 -4.02 8.05 10.32
N LEU A 46 -3.35 9.13 9.94
CA LEU A 46 -3.14 9.52 8.54
C LEU A 46 -1.65 9.47 8.16
N CYS A 47 -1.35 9.20 6.89
CA CYS A 47 0.02 9.31 6.37
C CYS A 47 0.45 10.76 6.15
N LYS A 48 1.77 10.97 6.12
CA LYS A 48 2.40 12.27 5.85
C LYS A 48 1.88 12.96 4.58
N ARG A 49 1.60 12.18 3.52
CA ARG A 49 1.08 12.71 2.25
C ARG A 49 -0.28 13.39 2.42
N ILE A 50 -1.21 12.75 3.13
CA ILE A 50 -2.52 13.34 3.41
C ILE A 50 -2.35 14.56 4.33
N LEU A 51 -1.54 14.43 5.38
CA LEU A 51 -1.29 15.52 6.34
C LEU A 51 -0.69 16.78 5.69
N ALA A 52 0.11 16.60 4.63
CA ALA A 52 0.74 17.70 3.91
C ALA A 52 -0.25 18.56 3.09
N SER A 53 -1.47 18.08 2.83
CA SER A 53 -2.49 18.88 2.15
C SER A 53 -2.91 20.07 3.03
N SER A 54 -2.72 21.30 2.52
CA SER A 54 -2.92 22.53 3.26
C SER A 54 -4.40 22.87 3.50
N GLY A 55 -4.66 23.72 4.50
CA GLY A 55 -6.00 24.29 4.74
C GLY A 55 -6.99 23.40 5.50
N LYS A 56 -6.56 22.24 6.03
CA LYS A 56 -7.40 21.35 6.84
C LYS A 56 -6.88 21.24 8.27
N ASN A 57 -7.80 21.26 9.23
CA ASN A 57 -7.52 20.85 10.60
C ASN A 57 -7.69 19.32 10.70
N TRP A 58 -6.60 18.58 10.54
CA TRP A 58 -6.66 17.12 10.47
C TRP A 58 -7.22 16.46 11.73
N SER A 59 -7.00 17.04 12.91
CA SER A 59 -7.60 16.56 14.16
C SER A 59 -9.13 16.61 14.10
N GLN A 60 -9.68 17.71 13.61
CA GLN A 60 -11.13 17.85 13.42
C GLN A 60 -11.66 16.92 12.31
N GLU A 61 -10.92 16.74 11.22
CA GLU A 61 -11.33 15.85 10.14
C GLU A 61 -11.33 14.37 10.58
N VAL A 62 -10.37 13.95 11.40
CA VAL A 62 -10.37 12.62 12.03
C VAL A 62 -11.54 12.48 13.01
N ALA A 63 -11.84 13.50 13.81
CA ALA A 63 -12.99 13.48 14.71
C ALA A 63 -14.32 13.31 13.96
N LYS A 64 -14.51 14.08 12.87
CA LYS A 64 -15.68 13.95 11.98
C LYS A 64 -15.73 12.58 11.33
N ALA A 65 -14.59 12.04 10.90
CA ALA A 65 -14.52 10.71 10.33
C ALA A 65 -14.86 9.62 11.35
N HIS A 66 -14.43 9.75 12.61
CA HIS A 66 -14.81 8.84 13.68
C HIS A 66 -16.33 8.86 13.91
N MET A 67 -16.90 10.05 14.02
CA MET A 67 -18.35 10.23 14.14
C MET A 67 -19.11 9.64 12.94
N HIS A 68 -18.62 9.82 11.71
CA HIS A 68 -19.35 9.39 10.52
C HIS A 68 -19.19 7.89 10.20
N TYR A 69 -17.97 7.36 10.31
CA TYR A 69 -17.65 6.00 9.89
C TYR A 69 -17.57 5.00 11.05
N GLY A 70 -17.14 5.46 12.23
CA GLY A 70 -16.95 4.61 13.41
C GLY A 70 -18.20 4.46 14.29
N CYS A 71 -18.99 5.53 14.41
CA CYS A 71 -20.17 5.55 15.28
C CYS A 71 -21.08 4.33 15.08
N ASP A 72 -21.62 3.85 16.20
CA ASP A 72 -22.53 2.70 16.31
C ASP A 72 -21.93 1.35 15.89
N LYS A 73 -20.61 1.29 15.62
CA LYS A 73 -19.93 0.01 15.38
C LYS A 73 -19.28 -0.49 16.65
N SER A 74 -19.44 -1.78 16.92
CA SER A 74 -18.57 -2.47 17.87
C SER A 74 -17.10 -2.42 17.39
N GLU A 75 -16.17 -2.67 18.30
CA GLU A 75 -14.74 -2.79 17.96
C GLU A 75 -14.52 -3.86 16.87
N LEU A 76 -15.24 -4.99 16.96
CA LEU A 76 -15.13 -6.09 15.99
C LEU A 76 -15.65 -5.66 14.61
N GLU A 77 -16.81 -5.02 14.54
CA GLU A 77 -17.36 -4.51 13.28
C GLU A 77 -16.43 -3.47 12.65
N ALA A 78 -15.90 -2.54 13.43
CA ALA A 78 -14.96 -1.54 12.95
C ALA A 78 -13.69 -2.19 12.34
N LYS A 79 -13.14 -3.22 13.00
CA LYS A 79 -12.00 -4.01 12.46
C LYS A 79 -12.36 -4.73 11.16
N VAL A 80 -13.53 -5.38 11.09
CA VAL A 80 -13.99 -6.08 9.89
C VAL A 80 -14.16 -5.10 8.73
N TRP A 81 -14.82 -3.96 8.96
CA TRP A 81 -15.01 -2.93 7.94
C TRP A 81 -13.68 -2.34 7.47
N TYR A 82 -12.75 -2.10 8.39
CA TYR A 82 -11.40 -1.63 8.05
C TYR A 82 -10.70 -2.62 7.12
N LEU A 83 -10.68 -3.91 7.48
CA LEU A 83 -10.04 -4.95 6.68
C LEU A 83 -10.73 -5.15 5.33
N THR A 84 -12.07 -5.09 5.28
CA THR A 84 -12.83 -5.20 4.03
C THR A 84 -12.47 -4.07 3.06
N CYS A 85 -12.31 -2.84 3.55
CA CYS A 85 -11.87 -1.73 2.70
C CYS A 85 -10.42 -1.93 2.23
N VAL A 86 -9.51 -2.28 3.14
CA VAL A 86 -8.08 -2.44 2.81
C VAL A 86 -7.83 -3.61 1.85
N LYS A 87 -8.61 -4.69 1.93
CA LYS A 87 -8.55 -5.85 1.02
C LYS A 87 -8.85 -5.51 -0.44
N GLN A 88 -9.49 -4.38 -0.73
CA GLN A 88 -9.82 -3.98 -2.10
C GLN A 88 -8.61 -3.38 -2.84
N PHE A 89 -7.55 -3.00 -2.13
CA PHE A 89 -6.36 -2.44 -2.77
C PHE A 89 -5.49 -3.53 -3.39
N SER A 90 -4.97 -3.26 -4.59
CA SER A 90 -4.15 -4.20 -5.36
C SER A 90 -2.85 -4.62 -4.67
N LEU A 91 -2.34 -3.80 -3.75
CA LEU A 91 -1.13 -4.07 -2.99
C LEU A 91 -1.42 -4.73 -1.62
N TYR A 92 -2.67 -5.16 -1.38
CA TYR A 92 -3.04 -5.79 -0.12
C TYR A 92 -2.19 -7.02 0.18
N GLY A 93 -1.59 -7.01 1.38
CA GLY A 93 -0.71 -8.09 1.82
C GLY A 93 0.62 -8.15 1.06
N CYS A 94 0.98 -7.13 0.29
CA CYS A 94 2.29 -7.05 -0.35
C CYS A 94 3.37 -6.57 0.63
N THR A 95 4.52 -7.22 0.59
CA THR A 95 5.79 -6.64 1.04
C THR A 95 6.41 -5.87 -0.13
N LEU A 96 6.85 -4.63 0.10
CA LEU A 96 7.37 -3.73 -0.93
C LEU A 96 8.89 -3.59 -0.80
N PHE A 97 9.62 -3.87 -1.89
CA PHE A 97 11.07 -3.78 -1.96
C PHE A 97 11.47 -2.71 -2.99
N PRO A 98 12.30 -1.72 -2.63
CA PRO A 98 12.89 -0.81 -3.60
C PRO A 98 13.73 -1.55 -4.62
N ILE A 99 13.48 -1.27 -5.90
CA ILE A 99 14.24 -1.84 -7.00
C ILE A 99 14.60 -0.77 -8.04
N MET A 100 15.69 -0.99 -8.74
CA MET A 100 16.09 -0.21 -9.90
C MET A 100 16.15 -1.10 -11.14
N HIS A 101 15.26 -0.87 -12.10
CA HIS A 101 15.27 -1.62 -13.36
C HIS A 101 16.54 -1.31 -14.16
N LYS A 102 17.13 -2.35 -14.76
CA LYS A 102 18.21 -2.21 -15.75
C LYS A 102 17.72 -2.75 -17.10
N GLY A 103 17.97 -2.03 -18.19
CA GLY A 103 17.62 -2.47 -19.55
C GLY A 103 16.76 -1.47 -20.33
N MET A 104 16.08 -1.94 -21.39
CA MET A 104 15.36 -1.14 -22.40
C MET A 104 14.10 -0.41 -21.91
N TRP A 105 13.87 -0.36 -20.59
CA TRP A 105 12.74 0.32 -19.98
C TRP A 105 13.16 1.74 -19.59
N SER A 106 12.66 2.71 -20.35
CA SER A 106 12.95 4.15 -20.23
C SER A 106 12.23 4.85 -19.08
N HIS A 107 11.75 4.11 -18.08
CA HIS A 107 11.29 4.71 -16.83
C HIS A 107 12.46 4.78 -15.86
N THR A 108 13.14 5.93 -15.87
CA THR A 108 14.14 6.36 -14.88
C THR A 108 13.58 6.52 -13.46
N SER A 109 12.35 6.07 -13.20
CA SER A 109 11.65 6.23 -11.94
C SER A 109 11.89 5.05 -11.01
N GLU A 110 12.15 5.37 -9.74
CA GLU A 110 12.14 4.43 -8.61
C GLU A 110 10.91 3.51 -8.71
N SER A 111 11.18 2.22 -8.70
CA SER A 111 10.17 1.17 -8.80
C SER A 111 10.22 0.30 -7.54
N LEU A 112 9.11 -0.37 -7.25
CA LEU A 112 8.97 -1.28 -6.13
C LEU A 112 8.63 -2.66 -6.68
N LEU A 113 9.28 -3.67 -6.14
CA LEU A 113 8.84 -5.05 -6.25
C LEU A 113 7.86 -5.32 -5.11
N ALA A 114 6.62 -5.63 -5.44
CA ALA A 114 5.58 -5.95 -4.49
C ALA A 114 5.31 -7.46 -4.53
N ILE A 115 5.52 -8.15 -3.41
CA ILE A 115 5.39 -9.61 -3.32
C ILE A 115 4.28 -9.93 -2.33
N ASN A 116 3.30 -10.74 -2.72
CA ASN A 116 2.25 -11.25 -1.83
C ASN A 116 1.93 -12.72 -2.15
N MET A 117 0.90 -13.27 -1.50
CA MET A 117 0.47 -14.65 -1.73
C MET A 117 0.05 -14.99 -3.18
N ASP A 118 -0.31 -13.98 -3.99
CA ASP A 118 -0.77 -14.20 -5.36
C ASP A 118 0.38 -14.21 -6.37
N GLY A 119 1.49 -13.54 -6.07
CA GLY A 119 2.63 -13.43 -6.97
C GLY A 119 3.49 -12.19 -6.76
N VAL A 120 4.03 -11.69 -7.87
CA VAL A 120 5.01 -10.60 -7.92
C VAL A 120 4.48 -9.49 -8.81
N LYS A 121 4.54 -8.26 -8.31
CA LYS A 121 4.09 -7.05 -8.99
C LYS A 121 5.22 -6.06 -9.13
N PHE A 122 5.34 -5.42 -10.28
CA PHE A 122 6.18 -4.24 -10.47
C PHE A 122 5.31 -3.01 -10.27
N VAL A 123 5.75 -2.08 -9.42
CA VAL A 123 4.94 -0.96 -8.95
C VAL A 123 5.72 0.34 -9.06
N ARG A 124 5.10 1.42 -9.54
CA ARG A 124 5.72 2.74 -9.55
C ARG A 124 5.78 3.30 -8.13
N ALA A 125 6.97 3.69 -7.65
CA ALA A 125 7.12 4.10 -6.24
C ALA A 125 6.31 5.35 -5.88
N LYS A 126 6.16 6.28 -6.85
CA LYS A 126 5.52 7.60 -6.68
C LYS A 126 4.04 7.52 -6.31
N ASP A 127 3.25 6.76 -7.07
CA ASP A 127 1.79 6.72 -6.96
C ASP A 127 1.25 5.33 -6.61
N LYS A 128 2.15 4.36 -6.42
CA LYS A 128 1.84 2.95 -6.14
C LYS A 128 1.00 2.29 -7.25
N SER A 129 1.06 2.79 -8.48
CA SER A 129 0.41 2.16 -9.63
C SER A 129 1.11 0.85 -10.00
N VAL A 130 0.32 -0.20 -10.24
CA VAL A 130 0.81 -1.50 -10.71
C VAL A 130 1.16 -1.38 -12.20
N ILE A 131 2.40 -1.68 -12.54
CA ILE A 131 2.95 -1.69 -13.90
C ILE A 131 2.77 -3.08 -14.49
N HIS A 132 3.13 -4.10 -13.72
CA HIS A 132 2.95 -5.51 -14.06
C HIS A 132 2.49 -6.29 -12.85
N ASP A 133 1.72 -7.35 -13.11
CA ASP A 133 1.25 -8.31 -12.12
C ASP A 133 1.43 -9.70 -12.70
N PHE A 134 2.33 -10.47 -12.09
CA PHE A 134 2.68 -11.82 -12.49
C PHE A 134 2.31 -12.78 -11.38
N LYS A 135 1.52 -13.81 -11.71
CA LYS A 135 1.27 -14.90 -10.78
C LYS A 135 2.52 -15.76 -10.65
N TYR A 136 2.65 -16.50 -9.54
CA TYR A 136 3.74 -17.46 -9.42
C TYR A 136 3.74 -18.52 -10.53
N SER A 137 2.56 -18.88 -11.07
CA SER A 137 2.44 -19.79 -12.23
C SER A 137 3.00 -19.24 -13.54
N ASP A 138 3.22 -17.93 -13.61
CA ASP A 138 3.72 -17.23 -14.80
C ASP A 138 5.25 -17.15 -14.78
N ILE A 139 5.86 -17.34 -13.62
CA ILE A 139 7.31 -17.18 -13.38
C ILE A 139 8.00 -18.52 -13.64
N GLU A 140 8.94 -18.51 -14.58
CA GLU A 140 9.78 -19.65 -14.93
C GLU A 140 10.96 -19.78 -13.97
N SER A 141 11.67 -18.68 -13.72
CA SER A 141 12.84 -18.68 -12.86
C SER A 141 13.04 -17.32 -12.18
N ILE A 142 13.69 -17.35 -11.01
CA ILE A 142 14.24 -16.16 -10.34
C ILE A 142 15.70 -16.47 -10.04
N LEU A 143 16.60 -15.72 -10.68
CA LEU A 143 18.04 -15.86 -10.53
C LEU A 143 18.57 -14.68 -9.72
N ILE A 144 19.32 -14.96 -8.66
CA ILE A 144 19.96 -13.95 -7.81
C ILE A 144 21.45 -13.98 -8.11
N ASP A 145 22.03 -12.83 -8.45
CA ASP A 145 23.48 -12.75 -8.65
C ASP A 145 24.21 -12.90 -7.30
N PRO A 146 25.19 -13.82 -7.19
CA PRO A 146 25.91 -14.03 -5.93
C PRO A 146 26.88 -12.88 -5.60
N ASN A 147 27.39 -12.18 -6.60
CA ASN A 147 28.43 -11.17 -6.45
C ASN A 147 27.85 -9.75 -6.42
N ASP A 148 26.76 -9.53 -7.13
CA ASP A 148 26.11 -8.23 -7.26
C ASP A 148 24.72 -8.22 -6.59
N ASN A 149 24.07 -7.05 -6.66
CA ASN A 149 22.71 -6.82 -6.15
C ASN A 149 21.64 -7.01 -7.23
N TYR A 150 21.94 -7.80 -8.26
CA TYR A 150 21.04 -8.03 -9.38
C TYR A 150 20.16 -9.26 -9.17
N LEU A 151 18.90 -9.13 -9.57
CA LEU A 151 17.98 -10.23 -9.73
C LEU A 151 17.45 -10.25 -11.15
N THR A 152 17.29 -11.45 -11.69
CA THR A 152 16.66 -11.70 -12.98
C THR A 152 15.41 -12.53 -12.75
N LEU A 153 14.27 -12.02 -13.21
CA LEU A 153 12.99 -12.74 -13.21
C LEU A 153 12.64 -13.11 -14.65
N GLU A 154 12.43 -14.39 -14.89
CA GLU A 154 12.06 -14.94 -16.19
C GLU A 154 10.62 -15.47 -16.14
N LEU A 155 9.85 -15.16 -17.18
CA LEU A 155 8.48 -15.60 -17.34
C LEU A 155 8.40 -16.73 -18.37
N PHE A 156 7.51 -17.69 -18.13
CA PHE A 156 7.20 -18.71 -19.12
C PHE A 156 6.72 -18.08 -20.43
N SER A 157 7.03 -18.72 -21.56
CA SER A 157 6.60 -18.23 -22.87
C SER A 157 5.07 -18.12 -23.02
N THR A 158 4.30 -18.81 -22.18
CA THR A 158 2.83 -18.81 -22.16
C THR A 158 2.22 -17.85 -21.14
N ALA A 159 3.04 -17.21 -20.29
CA ALA A 159 2.60 -16.45 -19.12
C ALA A 159 1.57 -15.37 -19.44
N GLN A 160 1.81 -14.51 -20.45
CA GLN A 160 0.88 -13.46 -20.85
C GLN A 160 0.93 -13.19 -22.36
N SER A 161 -0.21 -13.36 -23.02
CA SER A 161 -0.36 -13.06 -24.45
C SER A 161 -0.22 -11.55 -24.68
N GLY A 162 0.83 -11.11 -25.38
CA GLY A 162 1.05 -9.71 -25.75
C GLY A 162 2.20 -9.00 -25.04
N LEU A 163 2.84 -9.62 -24.04
CA LEU A 163 4.06 -9.09 -23.44
C LEU A 163 5.28 -9.52 -24.28
N ALA A 164 5.94 -8.55 -24.92
CA ALA A 164 7.14 -8.82 -25.72
C ALA A 164 8.36 -9.17 -24.86
N GLN A 165 8.43 -8.61 -23.64
CA GLN A 165 9.50 -8.85 -22.69
C GLN A 165 9.14 -9.97 -21.73
N LYS A 166 10.08 -10.93 -21.58
CA LYS A 166 9.93 -12.08 -20.69
C LYS A 166 10.99 -12.15 -19.59
N THR A 167 12.04 -11.33 -19.71
CA THR A 167 13.16 -11.29 -18.77
C THR A 167 13.22 -9.90 -18.16
N PHE A 168 13.16 -9.82 -16.84
CA PHE A 168 13.24 -8.58 -16.08
C PHE A 168 14.49 -8.61 -15.22
N VAL A 169 15.41 -7.69 -15.46
CA VAL A 169 16.62 -7.52 -14.64
C VAL A 169 16.48 -6.25 -13.81
N PHE A 170 16.69 -6.37 -12.51
CA PHE A 170 16.60 -5.26 -11.58
C PHE A 170 17.61 -5.40 -10.45
N GLU A 171 17.99 -4.26 -9.88
CA GLU A 171 18.92 -4.15 -8.77
C GLU A 171 18.15 -3.89 -7.46
N THR A 172 18.56 -4.53 -6.37
CA THR A 172 18.04 -4.24 -5.02
C THR A 172 19.09 -4.49 -3.95
N ASN A 173 19.09 -3.65 -2.91
CA ASN A 173 19.95 -3.83 -1.75
C ASN A 173 19.36 -4.80 -0.70
N MET A 174 18.18 -5.37 -0.96
CA MET A 174 17.45 -6.24 -0.03
C MET A 174 17.24 -7.63 -0.64
N LYS A 175 18.35 -8.32 -0.94
CA LYS A 175 18.33 -9.68 -1.53
C LYS A 175 18.14 -10.81 -0.50
N GLU A 176 18.37 -10.50 0.78
CA GLU A 176 18.32 -11.42 1.94
C GLU A 176 17.31 -10.91 2.99
#